data_AF-A0A392MFV4-F1
#
_entry.id   AF-A0A392MFV4-F1
#
_cell.length_a   1.000
_cell.length_b   1.000
_cell.length_c   1.000
_cell.angle_alpha   90.00
_cell.angle_beta   90.00
_cell.angle_gamma   90.00
#
_symmetry.space_group_name_H-M   'P 1'
#
loop_
_entity.id
_entity.type
_entity.pdbx_description
1 polymer ?
#
loop_
_entity_poly.entity_id
_entity_poly.type
_entity_poly.pdbx_seq_one_letter_code
_entity_poly.pdbx_strand_id
1 'polypeptide(L)'
;KIAVIGGCREYTGAPYFAAISALKIGADLSHVFCTKDAAPVIKSYSPELIVHPVLEESYSVREEDKKIIASKVLAEVDKWLERFDCLVIGPGLGRDPFLLDCVSEIMRHARKSNIPIVIDGDGLFLVTNHLELVSGYALAVLTPNVNEYKRLVQKVLSSEVNNEDAMQVLLLPNR
;
A
#
# COMPACT_ATOMS: atom_id res chain seq x y z
N LYS A 1 8.66 -6.26 13.20
CA LYS A 1 7.49 -5.34 13.19
C LYS A 1 7.02 -5.13 11.76
N ILE A 2 5.76 -5.45 11.50
CA ILE A 2 5.12 -5.30 10.19
C ILE A 2 4.12 -4.15 10.24
N ALA A 3 4.07 -3.33 9.19
CA ALA A 3 3.07 -2.27 9.04
C ALA A 3 2.20 -2.54 7.82
N VAL A 4 0.88 -2.53 8.00
CA VAL A 4 -0.09 -2.56 6.91
C VAL A 4 -0.60 -1.14 6.68
N ILE A 5 -0.43 -0.61 5.48
CA ILE A 5 -0.99 0.66 5.02
C ILE A 5 -2.20 0.34 4.12
N GLY A 6 -3.39 0.58 4.65
CA GLY A 6 -4.63 0.17 4.00
C GLY A 6 -5.85 0.39 4.90
N GLY A 7 -7.01 -0.02 4.45
CA GLY A 7 -8.27 0.25 5.15
C GLY A 7 -8.80 1.65 4.91
N CYS A 8 -9.83 1.72 4.07
CA CYS A 8 -10.68 2.89 3.89
C CYS A 8 -12.07 2.66 4.52
N ARG A 9 -12.95 3.65 4.38
CA ARG A 9 -14.33 3.61 4.89
C ARG A 9 -15.09 2.33 4.49
N GLU A 10 -14.94 1.88 3.25
CA GLU A 10 -15.65 0.71 2.72
C GLU A 10 -14.96 -0.62 3.05
N TYR A 11 -13.61 -0.65 3.07
CA TYR A 11 -12.83 -1.88 3.10
C TYR A 11 -12.04 -2.06 4.40
N THR A 12 -12.75 -2.35 5.48
CA THR A 12 -12.16 -2.48 6.82
C THR A 12 -11.60 -3.87 7.15
N GLY A 13 -12.04 -4.92 6.44
CA GLY A 13 -11.64 -6.31 6.73
C GLY A 13 -10.28 -6.71 6.16
N ALA A 14 -9.95 -6.30 4.93
CA ALA A 14 -8.69 -6.63 4.27
C ALA A 14 -7.43 -6.24 5.08
N PRO A 15 -7.30 -5.02 5.63
CA PRO A 15 -6.12 -4.67 6.43
C PRO A 15 -6.01 -5.49 7.72
N TYR A 16 -7.14 -5.89 8.33
CA TYR A 16 -7.13 -6.79 9.49
C TYR A 16 -6.52 -8.15 9.13
N PHE A 17 -6.97 -8.79 8.05
CA PHE A 17 -6.46 -10.11 7.65
C PHE A 17 -4.97 -10.08 7.34
N ALA A 18 -4.48 -9.05 6.65
CA ALA A 18 -3.05 -8.88 6.42
C ALA A 18 -2.28 -8.73 7.75
N ALA A 19 -2.77 -7.87 8.64
CA ALA A 19 -2.10 -7.53 9.88
C ALA A 19 -2.08 -8.70 10.89
N ILE A 20 -3.21 -9.41 11.05
CA ILE A 20 -3.30 -10.55 11.96
C ILE A 20 -2.49 -11.74 11.45
N SER A 21 -2.47 -11.96 10.13
CA SER A 21 -1.66 -13.04 9.53
C SER A 21 -0.17 -12.85 9.80
N ALA A 22 0.32 -11.60 9.77
CA ALA A 22 1.69 -11.29 10.16
C ALA A 22 1.99 -11.74 11.61
N LEU A 23 1.09 -11.45 12.56
CA LEU A 23 1.24 -11.93 13.94
C LEU A 23 1.19 -13.46 14.03
N LYS A 24 0.27 -14.11 13.32
CA LYS A 24 0.13 -15.58 13.36
C LYS A 24 1.33 -16.32 12.76
N ILE A 25 2.06 -15.70 11.84
CA ILE A 25 3.28 -16.25 11.24
C ILE A 25 4.53 -15.96 12.12
N GLY A 26 4.39 -15.13 13.16
CA GLY A 26 5.43 -14.90 14.16
C GLY A 26 6.05 -13.50 14.16
N ALA A 27 5.42 -12.50 13.53
CA ALA A 27 5.85 -11.12 13.71
C ALA A 27 5.59 -10.65 15.15
N ASP A 28 6.57 -9.99 15.78
CA ASP A 28 6.44 -9.51 17.16
C ASP A 28 5.34 -8.45 17.33
N LEU A 29 5.23 -7.52 16.38
CA LEU A 29 4.24 -6.44 16.38
C LEU A 29 3.70 -6.23 14.98
N SER A 30 2.40 -5.93 14.91
CA SER A 30 1.68 -5.64 13.68
C SER A 30 0.88 -4.35 13.81
N HIS A 31 1.20 -3.40 12.94
CA HIS A 31 0.63 -2.07 12.91
C HIS A 31 -0.31 -1.94 11.71
N VAL A 32 -1.43 -1.24 11.87
CA VAL A 32 -2.34 -0.91 10.77
C VAL A 32 -2.50 0.59 10.70
N PHE A 33 -2.08 1.20 9.59
CA PHE A 33 -2.35 2.60 9.30
C PHE A 33 -3.52 2.66 8.33
N CYS A 34 -4.64 3.20 8.80
CA CYS A 34 -5.91 3.21 8.09
C CYS A 34 -6.62 4.56 8.22
N THR A 35 -7.76 4.70 7.56
CA THR A 35 -8.62 5.87 7.74
C THR A 35 -9.26 5.87 9.13
N LYS A 36 -9.69 7.05 9.59
CA LYS A 36 -10.39 7.23 10.87
C LYS A 36 -11.65 6.37 10.95
N ASP A 37 -12.40 6.25 9.86
CA ASP A 37 -13.64 5.48 9.79
C ASP A 37 -13.40 3.97 9.86
N ALA A 38 -12.28 3.49 9.32
CA ALA A 38 -11.92 2.07 9.34
C ALA A 38 -11.45 1.61 10.74
N ALA A 39 -10.84 2.50 11.50
CA ALA A 39 -10.13 2.14 12.73
C ALA A 39 -10.99 1.50 13.82
N PRO A 40 -12.21 1.98 14.14
CA PRO A 40 -13.07 1.34 15.15
C PRO A 40 -13.39 -0.11 14.81
N VAL A 41 -13.63 -0.40 13.53
CA VAL A 41 -13.94 -1.74 13.04
C VAL A 41 -12.71 -2.66 13.13
N ILE A 42 -11.55 -2.18 12.67
CA ILE A 42 -10.32 -2.98 12.73
C ILE A 42 -9.92 -3.28 14.19
N LYS A 43 -10.03 -2.29 15.09
CA LYS A 43 -9.74 -2.44 16.52
C LYS A 43 -10.66 -3.44 17.22
N SER A 44 -11.91 -3.59 16.76
CA SER A 44 -12.86 -4.52 17.38
C SER A 44 -12.59 -5.98 17.03
N TYR A 45 -11.85 -6.26 15.95
CA TYR A 45 -11.50 -7.62 15.56
C TYR A 45 -10.37 -8.23 16.41
N SER A 46 -9.40 -7.43 16.87
CA SER A 46 -8.35 -7.92 17.78
C SER A 46 -7.67 -6.80 18.58
N PRO A 47 -7.47 -6.99 19.90
CA PRO A 47 -6.70 -6.06 20.72
C PRO A 47 -5.17 -6.19 20.51
N GLU A 48 -4.70 -7.22 19.79
CA GLU A 48 -3.27 -7.45 19.52
C GLU A 48 -2.71 -6.47 18.47
N LEU A 49 -3.57 -5.91 17.61
CA LEU A 49 -3.18 -5.00 16.55
C LEU A 49 -3.03 -3.57 17.04
N ILE A 50 -1.96 -2.91 16.61
CA ILE A 50 -1.76 -1.47 16.89
C ILE A 50 -2.31 -0.67 15.71
N VAL A 51 -3.51 -0.10 15.88
CA VAL A 51 -4.25 0.58 14.81
C VAL A 51 -4.11 2.11 14.90
N HIS A 52 -3.58 2.71 13.85
CA HIS A 52 -3.25 4.13 13.68
C HIS A 52 -4.23 4.79 12.68
N PRO A 53 -5.24 5.55 13.17
CA PRO A 53 -6.23 6.23 12.33
C PRO A 53 -5.69 7.55 11.76
N VAL A 54 -4.66 7.48 10.92
CA VAL A 54 -3.95 8.67 10.43
C VAL A 54 -4.31 9.04 9.00
N LEU A 55 -4.79 8.09 8.20
CA LEU A 55 -5.11 8.33 6.80
C LEU A 55 -6.46 9.06 6.67
N GLU A 56 -6.61 9.81 5.59
CA GLU A 56 -7.79 10.62 5.29
C GLU A 56 -8.16 10.46 3.81
N GLU A 57 -9.45 10.58 3.51
CA GLU A 57 -9.98 10.51 2.15
C GLU A 57 -10.41 11.90 1.68
N SER A 58 -10.49 12.12 0.37
CA SER A 58 -10.75 13.46 -0.21
C SER A 58 -12.02 14.12 0.34
N TYR A 59 -13.05 13.35 0.72
CA TYR A 59 -14.30 13.91 1.22
C TYR A 59 -14.19 14.50 2.64
N SER A 60 -13.22 14.06 3.45
CA SER A 60 -13.02 14.54 4.82
C SER A 60 -12.06 15.73 4.88
N VAL A 61 -11.50 16.14 3.73
CA VAL A 61 -10.40 17.10 3.64
C VAL A 61 -10.73 18.26 2.70
N ARG A 62 -10.55 19.49 3.18
CA ARG A 62 -10.64 20.69 2.34
C ARG A 62 -9.40 20.81 1.47
N GLU A 63 -9.55 21.29 0.23
CA GLU A 63 -8.43 21.46 -0.72
C GLU A 63 -7.26 22.28 -0.13
N GLU A 64 -7.57 23.35 0.60
CA GLU A 64 -6.58 24.22 1.27
C GLU A 64 -5.77 23.49 2.36
N ASP A 65 -6.33 22.44 2.97
CA ASP A 65 -5.72 21.70 4.06
C ASP A 65 -4.96 20.45 3.59
N LYS A 66 -5.19 19.97 2.36
CA LYS A 66 -4.60 18.73 1.82
C LYS A 66 -3.10 18.64 2.03
N LYS A 67 -2.36 19.70 1.74
CA LYS A 67 -0.90 19.74 1.88
C LYS A 67 -0.45 19.58 3.34
N ILE A 68 -1.15 20.25 4.26
CA ILE A 68 -0.85 20.19 5.70
C ILE A 68 -1.18 18.80 6.23
N ILE A 69 -2.31 18.23 5.82
CA ILE A 69 -2.74 16.90 6.23
C ILE A 69 -1.80 15.83 5.69
N ALA A 70 -1.43 15.86 4.40
CA ALA A 70 -0.47 14.93 3.82
C ALA A 70 0.88 14.97 4.57
N SER A 71 1.35 16.17 4.93
CA SER A 71 2.58 16.33 5.73
C SER A 71 2.43 15.72 7.14
N LYS A 72 1.26 15.86 7.77
CA LYS A 72 0.96 15.23 9.07
C LYS A 72 0.89 13.72 8.98
N VAL A 73 0.21 13.18 7.96
CA VAL A 73 0.13 11.73 7.68
C VAL A 73 1.53 11.17 7.59
N LEU A 74 2.37 11.78 6.74
CA LEU A 74 3.74 11.34 6.56
C LEU A 74 4.51 11.39 7.88
N ALA A 75 4.43 12.49 8.63
CA ALA A 75 5.09 12.63 9.92
C ALA A 75 4.64 11.60 10.97
N GLU A 76 3.36 11.19 10.99
CA GLU A 76 2.88 10.14 11.89
C GLU A 76 3.45 8.76 11.53
N VAL A 77 3.55 8.44 10.23
CA VAL A 77 4.14 7.19 9.77
C VAL A 77 5.65 7.18 9.98
N ASP A 78 6.32 8.30 9.72
CA ASP A 78 7.78 8.48 9.83
C ASP A 78 8.32 8.17 11.23
N LYS A 79 7.55 8.49 12.28
CA LYS A 79 7.86 8.13 13.69
C LYS A 79 8.15 6.64 13.90
N TRP A 80 7.57 5.79 13.05
CA TRP A 80 7.67 4.34 13.13
C TRP A 80 8.48 3.73 12.00
N LEU A 81 8.65 4.46 10.90
CA LEU A 81 9.06 3.93 9.61
C LEU A 81 10.37 3.14 9.70
N GLU A 82 11.42 3.73 10.30
CA GLU A 82 12.73 3.09 10.49
C GLU A 82 12.71 1.86 11.43
N ARG A 83 11.62 1.63 12.15
CA ARG A 83 11.46 0.50 13.07
C ARG A 83 10.73 -0.68 12.42
N PHE A 84 10.17 -0.50 11.22
CA PHE A 84 9.49 -1.56 10.50
C PHE A 84 10.47 -2.40 9.70
N ASP A 85 10.30 -3.71 9.77
CA ASP A 85 11.07 -4.64 8.94
C ASP A 85 10.46 -4.76 7.54
N CYS A 86 9.17 -4.44 7.40
CA CYS A 86 8.45 -4.45 6.12
C CYS A 86 7.15 -3.64 6.21
N LEU A 87 6.77 -3.01 5.10
CA LEU A 87 5.43 -2.46 4.88
C LEU A 87 4.64 -3.38 3.94
N VAL A 88 3.34 -3.49 4.19
CA VAL A 88 2.36 -4.11 3.29
C VAL A 88 1.41 -2.99 2.85
N ILE A 89 1.36 -2.69 1.55
CA ILE A 89 0.62 -1.56 1.00
C ILE A 89 -0.55 -2.07 0.17
N GLY A 90 -1.75 -1.55 0.44
CA GLY A 90 -2.91 -1.73 -0.43
C GLY A 90 -4.09 -2.56 0.08
N PRO A 91 -3.98 -3.46 1.09
CA PRO A 91 -5.15 -4.19 1.62
C PRO A 91 -6.29 -3.25 2.04
N GLY A 92 -7.37 -3.23 1.25
CA GLY A 92 -8.52 -2.37 1.50
C GLY A 92 -8.22 -0.87 1.41
N LEU A 93 -7.19 -0.46 0.66
CA LEU A 93 -6.81 0.95 0.57
C LEU A 93 -7.85 1.80 -0.17
N GLY A 94 -8.59 1.21 -1.11
CA GLY A 94 -9.49 1.97 -1.96
C GLY A 94 -8.74 2.79 -3.01
N ARG A 95 -9.46 3.68 -3.69
CA ARG A 95 -8.94 4.44 -4.84
C ARG A 95 -9.21 5.94 -4.74
N ASP A 96 -9.42 6.43 -3.53
CA ASP A 96 -9.54 7.86 -3.28
C ASP A 96 -8.22 8.58 -3.68
N PRO A 97 -8.26 9.61 -4.53
CA PRO A 97 -7.04 10.25 -5.04
C PRO A 97 -6.14 10.82 -3.96
N PHE A 98 -6.70 11.52 -2.96
CA PHE A 98 -5.91 12.13 -1.90
C PHE A 98 -5.24 11.08 -1.00
N LEU A 99 -5.96 10.01 -0.68
CA LEU A 99 -5.40 8.88 0.06
C LEU A 99 -4.24 8.23 -0.70
N LEU A 100 -4.41 7.98 -2.00
CA LEU A 100 -3.37 7.40 -2.86
C LEU A 100 -2.14 8.32 -2.98
N ASP A 101 -2.32 9.64 -3.04
CA ASP A 101 -1.22 10.61 -3.02
C ASP A 101 -0.42 10.51 -1.70
N CYS A 102 -1.10 10.45 -0.55
CA CYS A 102 -0.45 10.29 0.75
C CYS A 102 0.36 8.98 0.83
N VAL A 103 -0.21 7.87 0.34
CA VAL A 103 0.45 6.56 0.32
C VAL A 103 1.65 6.54 -0.61
N SER A 104 1.57 7.25 -1.74
CA SER A 104 2.71 7.41 -2.66
C SER A 104 3.90 8.06 -1.95
N GLU A 105 3.67 9.10 -1.15
CA GLU A 105 4.73 9.75 -0.38
C GLU A 105 5.30 8.85 0.71
N ILE A 106 4.46 8.05 1.39
CA ILE A 106 4.92 7.01 2.33
C ILE A 106 5.83 6.01 1.61
N MET A 107 5.45 5.52 0.43
CA MET A 107 6.26 4.59 -0.36
C MET A 107 7.61 5.20 -0.78
N ARG A 108 7.62 6.48 -1.18
CA ARG A 108 8.87 7.19 -1.51
C ARG A 108 9.79 7.30 -0.30
N HIS A 109 9.25 7.59 0.89
CA HIS A 109 10.03 7.60 2.13
C HIS A 109 10.55 6.20 2.49
N ALA A 110 9.70 5.18 2.45
CA ALA A 110 10.10 3.80 2.72
C ALA A 110 11.25 3.34 1.81
N ARG A 111 11.19 3.71 0.52
CA ARG A 111 12.27 3.47 -0.44
C ARG A 111 13.56 4.17 -0.08
N LYS A 112 13.50 5.46 0.28
CA LYS A 112 14.69 6.23 0.72
C LYS A 112 15.34 5.62 1.96
N SER A 113 14.54 5.02 2.83
CA SER A 113 14.99 4.35 4.06
C SER A 113 15.32 2.86 3.87
N ASN A 114 15.32 2.34 2.64
CA ASN A 114 15.58 0.92 2.32
C ASN A 114 14.69 -0.09 3.06
N ILE A 115 13.42 0.26 3.29
CA ILE A 115 12.49 -0.64 3.97
C ILE A 115 11.77 -1.51 2.93
N PRO A 116 11.76 -2.84 3.10
CA PRO A 116 11.00 -3.74 2.24
C PRO A 116 9.52 -3.40 2.15
N ILE A 117 8.94 -3.55 0.95
CA ILE A 117 7.54 -3.25 0.67
C ILE A 117 6.90 -4.41 -0.07
N VAL A 118 5.81 -4.94 0.47
CA VAL A 118 4.88 -5.82 -0.23
C VAL A 118 3.72 -4.99 -0.74
N ILE A 119 3.40 -5.08 -2.02
CA ILE A 119 2.33 -4.31 -2.66
C ILE A 119 1.24 -5.28 -3.12
N ASP A 120 0.04 -5.08 -2.62
CA ASP A 120 -1.14 -5.92 -2.87
C ASP A 120 -2.38 -5.09 -3.20
N GLY A 121 -3.39 -5.70 -3.83
CA GLY A 121 -4.70 -5.08 -4.09
C GLY A 121 -4.64 -3.67 -4.68
N ASP A 122 -5.27 -2.68 -4.03
CA ASP A 122 -5.28 -1.30 -4.53
C ASP A 122 -3.90 -0.60 -4.46
N GLY A 123 -2.93 -1.16 -3.74
CA GLY A 123 -1.53 -0.75 -3.85
C GLY A 123 -0.95 -1.06 -5.23
N LEU A 124 -1.37 -2.17 -5.86
CA LEU A 124 -1.01 -2.48 -7.25
C LEU A 124 -1.70 -1.52 -8.21
N PHE A 125 -2.95 -1.14 -7.94
CA PHE A 125 -3.61 -0.07 -8.70
C PHE A 125 -2.79 1.22 -8.64
N LEU A 126 -2.34 1.63 -7.46
CA LEU A 126 -1.47 2.80 -7.31
C LEU A 126 -0.18 2.67 -8.14
N VAL A 127 0.53 1.55 -8.01
CA VAL A 127 1.76 1.29 -8.76
C VAL A 127 1.53 1.29 -10.28
N THR A 128 0.41 0.77 -10.77
CA THR A 128 0.10 0.80 -12.21
C THR A 128 -0.09 2.21 -12.78
N ASN A 129 -0.34 3.20 -11.92
CA ASN A 129 -0.41 4.61 -12.29
C ASN A 129 0.91 5.36 -12.00
N HIS A 130 1.78 4.79 -11.16
CA HIS A 130 3.04 5.37 -10.70
C HIS A 130 4.16 4.32 -10.62
N LEU A 131 4.60 3.83 -11.78
CA LEU A 131 5.60 2.75 -11.86
C LEU A 131 6.93 3.12 -11.17
N GLU A 132 7.25 4.41 -11.08
CA GLU A 132 8.46 4.90 -10.43
C GLU A 132 8.50 4.62 -8.91
N LEU A 133 7.36 4.33 -8.28
CA LEU A 133 7.29 3.95 -6.87
C LEU A 133 8.05 2.64 -6.59
N VAL A 134 8.11 1.72 -7.56
CA VAL A 134 8.76 0.41 -7.42
C VAL A 134 9.89 0.18 -8.43
N SER A 135 9.97 0.98 -9.49
CA SER A 135 11.00 0.82 -10.53
C SER A 135 12.42 0.94 -9.97
N GLY A 136 13.21 -0.11 -10.21
CA GLY A 136 14.58 -0.24 -9.69
C GLY A 136 14.68 -0.45 -8.18
N TYR A 137 13.57 -0.76 -7.49
CA TYR A 137 13.58 -1.01 -6.06
C TYR A 137 13.53 -2.50 -5.74
N ALA A 138 14.71 -3.09 -5.51
CA ALA A 138 14.87 -4.55 -5.31
C ALA A 138 14.17 -5.10 -4.06
N LEU A 139 13.76 -4.24 -3.12
CA LEU A 139 13.05 -4.62 -1.90
C LEU A 139 11.52 -4.55 -2.04
N ALA A 140 11.01 -4.34 -3.26
CA ALA A 140 9.59 -4.39 -3.56
C ALA A 140 9.17 -5.81 -4.01
N VAL A 141 8.11 -6.34 -3.39
CA VAL A 141 7.42 -7.56 -3.82
C VAL A 141 6.00 -7.19 -4.23
N LEU A 142 5.59 -7.54 -5.43
CA LEU A 142 4.24 -7.29 -5.94
C LEU A 142 3.47 -8.61 -5.94
N THR A 143 2.21 -8.61 -5.48
CA THR A 143 1.38 -9.82 -5.37
C THR A 143 0.15 -9.80 -6.29
N PRO A 144 0.29 -9.52 -7.61
CA PRO A 144 -0.86 -9.38 -8.47
C PRO A 144 -1.58 -10.71 -8.71
N ASN A 145 -2.92 -10.66 -8.74
CA ASN A 145 -3.69 -11.70 -9.41
C ASN A 145 -3.55 -11.59 -10.93
N VAL A 146 -4.16 -12.53 -11.67
CA VAL A 146 -4.05 -12.61 -13.14
C VAL A 146 -4.47 -11.29 -13.84
N ASN A 147 -5.52 -10.62 -13.36
CA ASN A 147 -6.01 -9.38 -13.96
C ASN A 147 -5.14 -8.18 -13.63
N GLU A 148 -4.66 -8.08 -12.39
CA GLU A 148 -3.73 -7.04 -11.96
C GLU A 148 -2.39 -7.17 -12.67
N TYR A 149 -1.91 -8.39 -12.85
CA TYR A 149 -0.67 -8.68 -13.56
C TYR A 149 -0.78 -8.23 -15.01
N LYS A 150 -1.86 -8.59 -15.71
CA LYS A 150 -2.11 -8.13 -17.07
C LYS A 150 -2.06 -6.60 -17.18
N ARG A 151 -2.74 -5.89 -16.27
CA ARG A 151 -2.73 -4.42 -16.25
C ARG A 151 -1.32 -3.87 -16.02
N LEU A 152 -0.57 -4.46 -15.10
CA LEU A 152 0.80 -4.06 -14.80
C LEU A 152 1.71 -4.24 -16.02
N VAL A 153 1.66 -5.40 -16.67
CA VAL A 153 2.48 -5.68 -17.87
C VAL A 153 2.12 -4.72 -19.02
N GLN A 154 0.83 -4.47 -19.26
CA GLN A 154 0.39 -3.50 -20.26
C GLN A 154 0.95 -2.09 -19.98
N LYS A 155 0.97 -1.67 -18.71
CA LYS A 155 1.53 -0.37 -18.30
C LYS A 155 3.05 -0.30 -18.46
N VAL A 156 3.76 -1.36 -18.11
CA VAL A 156 5.23 -1.42 -18.25
C VAL A 156 5.64 -1.42 -19.72
N LEU A 157 4.94 -2.17 -20.57
CA LEU A 157 5.30 -2.33 -21.98
C LEU A 157 4.71 -1.24 -22.89
N SER A 158 3.77 -0.44 -22.40
CA SER A 158 2.99 0.51 -23.21
C SER A 158 2.33 -0.15 -24.44
N SER A 159 1.90 -1.41 -24.29
CA SER A 159 1.32 -2.22 -25.38
C SER A 159 0.14 -3.05 -24.88
N GLU A 160 -0.77 -3.43 -25.79
CA GLU A 160 -1.80 -4.42 -25.46
C GLU A 160 -1.17 -5.80 -25.28
N VAL A 161 -1.66 -6.53 -24.28
CA VAL A 161 -1.13 -7.84 -23.88
C VAL A 161 -2.30 -8.80 -23.76
N ASN A 162 -2.24 -9.95 -24.44
CA ASN A 162 -3.22 -11.02 -24.35
C ASN A 162 -2.89 -11.98 -23.20
N ASN A 163 -3.87 -12.78 -22.76
CA ASN A 163 -3.73 -13.63 -21.57
C ASN A 163 -2.64 -14.71 -21.69
N GLU A 164 -2.25 -15.10 -22.91
CA GLU A 164 -1.27 -16.16 -23.14
C GLU A 164 0.18 -15.64 -23.24
N ASP A 165 0.38 -14.33 -23.45
CA ASP A 165 1.69 -13.79 -23.83
C ASP A 165 2.37 -12.96 -22.73
N ALA A 166 1.68 -12.57 -21.66
CA ALA A 166 2.21 -11.59 -20.70
C ALA A 166 3.56 -11.99 -20.05
N MET A 167 3.74 -13.28 -19.74
CA MET A 167 5.02 -13.82 -19.25
C MET A 167 6.07 -13.91 -20.36
N GLN A 168 5.69 -14.32 -21.57
CA GLN A 168 6.63 -14.46 -22.69
C GLN A 168 7.15 -13.10 -23.17
N VAL A 169 6.30 -12.07 -23.16
CA VAL A 169 6.66 -10.72 -23.63
C VAL A 169 7.66 -10.05 -22.68
N LEU A 170 7.61 -10.32 -21.37
CA LEU A 170 8.61 -9.83 -20.42
C LEU A 170 9.98 -10.54 -20.53
N LEU A 171 10.00 -11.78 -21.01
CA LEU A 171 11.21 -12.58 -21.16
C LEU A 171 11.91 -12.40 -22.51
N LEU A 172 11.34 -11.59 -23.42
CA LEU A 172 11.98 -11.27 -24.69
C LEU A 172 13.28 -10.50 -24.43
N PRO A 173 14.44 -11.03 -24.85
CA PRO A 173 15.71 -10.39 -24.58
C PRO A 173 15.83 -9.13 -25.45
N ASN A 174 16.04 -8.00 -24.78
CA ASN A 174 16.30 -6.66 -25.31
C ASN A 174 15.08 -5.91 -25.90
N ARG A 175 14.58 -4.97 -25.10
CA ARG A 175 14.23 -3.62 -25.56
C ARG A 175 14.83 -2.59 -24.61
#